data_AF-A0A3C1XA13-F1
#
_entry.id   AF-A0A3C1XA13-F1
#
_cell.length_a   1.000
_cell.length_b   1.000
_cell.length_c   1.000
_cell.angle_alpha   90.00
_cell.angle_beta   90.00
_cell.angle_gamma   90.00
#
_symmetry.space_group_name_H-M   'P 1'
#
loop_
_entity.id
_entity.type
_entity.pdbx_description
1 polymer ?
#
loop_
_entity_poly.entity_id
_entity_poly.type
_entity_poly.pdbx_seq_one_letter_code
_entity_poly.pdbx_strand_id
1 'polypeptide(L)'
;MKIIRLLDKRTSAKNSITKCIRKEFMNKSLLVICETGITASSFLYKLAQEIESEKLNVDIDYAALPSLEEKLSKKEYDILLFTPQVHRYKETIGKLIQKYAKHTQVKTISDQDFQYMNVPHILHE
;
A
#
# COMPACT_ATOMS: atom_id res chain seq x y z
N MET A 1 -42.23 25.92 -10.72
CA MET A 1 -41.87 24.53 -10.38
C MET A 1 -40.36 24.40 -10.44
N LYS A 2 -39.72 24.09 -9.30
CA LYS A 2 -38.30 24.34 -9.02
C LYS A 2 -37.69 23.08 -8.41
N ILE A 3 -37.47 22.05 -9.23
CA ILE A 3 -36.77 20.80 -8.90
C ILE A 3 -36.15 20.41 -10.26
N ILE A 4 -34.89 20.71 -10.57
CA ILE A 4 -33.75 19.79 -10.43
C ILE A 4 -32.50 20.67 -10.62
N ARG A 5 -31.86 21.10 -9.54
CA ARG A 5 -30.52 21.75 -9.58
C ARG A 5 -29.82 21.53 -8.24
N LEU A 6 -29.75 20.26 -7.82
CA LEU A 6 -29.19 19.86 -6.53
C LEU A 6 -28.18 18.70 -6.63
N LEU A 7 -27.61 18.45 -7.82
CA LEU A 7 -26.62 17.37 -8.00
C LEU A 7 -25.20 17.84 -8.35
N ASP A 8 -24.89 19.13 -8.33
CA ASP A 8 -23.60 19.64 -8.83
C ASP A 8 -22.74 20.38 -7.78
N LYS A 9 -22.90 20.07 -6.49
CA LYS A 9 -22.07 20.69 -5.43
C LYS A 9 -21.36 19.72 -4.47
N ARG A 10 -21.50 18.41 -4.63
CA ARG A 10 -20.72 17.42 -3.85
C ARG A 10 -19.48 16.87 -4.57
N THR A 11 -19.25 17.26 -5.83
CA THR A 11 -18.19 16.72 -6.70
C THR A 11 -16.93 17.60 -6.76
N SER A 12 -16.90 18.73 -6.05
CA SER A 12 -15.71 19.62 -6.07
C SER A 12 -14.76 19.43 -4.87
N ALA A 13 -15.26 18.94 -3.72
CA ALA A 13 -14.42 18.76 -2.53
C ALA A 13 -13.69 17.41 -2.50
N LYS A 14 -14.27 16.36 -3.09
CA LYS A 14 -13.62 15.04 -3.20
C LYS A 14 -12.43 15.09 -4.16
N ASN A 15 -12.56 15.79 -5.29
CA ASN A 15 -11.53 15.84 -6.34
C ASN A 15 -10.20 16.45 -5.89
N SER A 16 -10.18 17.41 -4.95
CA SER A 16 -8.92 17.97 -4.45
C SER A 16 -8.20 17.04 -3.48
N ILE A 17 -8.96 16.28 -2.68
CA ILE A 17 -8.39 15.32 -1.72
C ILE A 17 -7.84 14.09 -2.46
N THR A 18 -8.57 13.53 -3.43
CA THR A 18 -8.07 12.41 -4.26
C THR A 18 -6.86 12.80 -5.12
N LYS A 19 -6.73 14.08 -5.48
CA LYS A 19 -5.58 14.61 -6.24
C LYS A 19 -4.34 14.83 -5.37
N CYS A 20 -4.51 15.13 -4.08
CA CYS A 20 -3.40 15.22 -3.12
C CYS A 20 -2.89 13.84 -2.68
N ILE A 21 -3.78 12.86 -2.51
CA ILE A 21 -3.42 11.51 -2.04
C ILE A 21 -2.71 10.69 -3.13
N ARG A 22 -3.08 10.90 -4.41
CA ARG A 22 -2.35 10.40 -5.61
C ARG A 22 -0.84 10.61 -5.56
N LYS A 23 -0.37 11.60 -4.81
CA LYS A 23 1.04 12.00 -4.78
C LYS A 23 1.91 11.05 -3.96
N GLU A 24 1.34 10.25 -3.06
CA GLU A 24 2.15 9.45 -2.14
C GLU A 24 2.63 8.14 -2.74
N PHE A 25 1.92 7.53 -3.70
CA PHE A 25 2.35 6.29 -4.35
C PHE A 25 2.81 6.49 -5.81
N MET A 26 2.45 7.58 -6.48
CA MET A 26 2.84 7.78 -7.89
C MET A 26 4.36 7.83 -8.10
N ASN A 27 4.84 7.08 -9.10
CA ASN A 27 6.23 6.89 -9.47
C ASN A 27 7.11 6.35 -8.34
N LYS A 28 6.52 5.68 -7.34
CA LYS A 28 7.25 5.06 -6.24
C LYS A 28 7.38 3.55 -6.44
N SER A 29 8.41 3.02 -5.81
CA SER A 29 8.67 1.60 -5.64
C SER A 29 8.09 1.12 -4.31
N LEU A 30 7.22 0.12 -4.37
CA LEU A 30 6.51 -0.45 -3.23
C LEU A 30 6.93 -1.90 -3.03
N LEU A 31 7.42 -2.25 -1.84
CA LEU A 31 7.60 -3.63 -1.44
C LEU A 31 6.48 -4.03 -0.48
N VAL A 32 5.71 -5.05 -0.82
CA VAL A 32 4.72 -5.66 0.07
C VAL A 32 5.35 -6.85 0.78
N ILE A 33 5.30 -6.84 2.11
CA ILE A 33 5.82 -7.89 2.97
C ILE A 33 4.64 -8.63 3.60
N CYS A 34 4.47 -9.90 3.23
CA CYS A 34 3.44 -10.76 3.80
C CYS A 34 3.90 -12.21 3.96
N GLU A 35 3.19 -12.96 4.81
CA GLU A 35 3.36 -14.40 4.89
C GLU A 35 2.79 -15.09 3.64
N THR A 36 3.33 -16.25 3.29
CA THR A 36 2.84 -17.04 2.16
C THR A 36 1.48 -17.66 2.50
N GLY A 37 0.45 -17.37 1.71
CA GLY A 37 -0.87 -17.98 1.89
C GLY A 37 -1.92 -17.43 0.93
N ILE A 38 -3.10 -18.07 0.92
CA ILE A 38 -4.21 -17.75 0.01
C ILE A 38 -4.66 -16.29 0.18
N THR A 39 -4.79 -15.82 1.43
CA THR A 39 -5.18 -14.44 1.73
C THR A 39 -4.17 -13.43 1.20
N ALA A 40 -2.87 -13.71 1.35
CA ALA A 40 -1.82 -12.84 0.84
C ALA A 40 -1.85 -12.74 -0.69
N SER A 41 -2.01 -13.86 -1.39
CA SER A 41 -2.15 -13.87 -2.86
C SER A 41 -3.39 -13.10 -3.32
N SER A 42 -4.52 -13.27 -2.64
CA SER A 42 -5.76 -12.55 -2.95
C SER A 42 -5.62 -11.04 -2.71
N PHE A 43 -4.95 -10.65 -1.62
CA PHE A 43 -4.63 -9.27 -1.34
C PHE A 43 -3.74 -8.65 -2.41
N LEU A 44 -2.63 -9.31 -2.77
CA LEU A 44 -1.72 -8.83 -3.82
C LEU A 44 -2.42 -8.67 -5.17
N TYR A 45 -3.29 -9.62 -5.52
CA TYR A 45 -4.09 -9.53 -6.74
C TYR A 45 -5.02 -8.31 -6.73
N LYS A 46 -5.78 -8.08 -5.65
CA LYS A 46 -6.65 -6.91 -5.53
C LYS A 46 -5.87 -5.60 -5.50
N LEU A 47 -4.72 -5.58 -4.83
CA LEU A 47 -3.82 -4.43 -4.78
C LEU A 47 -3.35 -4.02 -6.18
N ALA A 48 -2.89 -5.00 -6.97
CA ALA A 48 -2.48 -4.76 -8.35
C ALA A 48 -3.65 -4.26 -9.21
N GLN A 49 -4.84 -4.84 -9.06
CA GLN A 49 -6.05 -4.42 -9.78
C GLN A 49 -6.45 -2.97 -9.45
N GLU A 50 -6.39 -2.56 -8.19
CA GLU A 50 -6.73 -1.18 -7.80
C GLU A 50 -5.70 -0.18 -8.35
N ILE A 51 -4.40 -0.52 -8.28
CA ILE A 51 -3.32 0.32 -8.82
C ILE A 51 -3.48 0.51 -10.34
N GLU A 52 -3.82 -0.56 -11.07
CA GLU A 52 -4.11 -0.51 -12.50
C GLU A 52 -5.37 0.32 -12.81
N SER A 53 -6.45 0.09 -12.06
CA SER A 53 -7.73 0.82 -12.16
C SER A 53 -7.55 2.33 -11.95
N GLU A 54 -6.76 2.70 -10.94
CA GLU A 54 -6.47 4.09 -10.61
C GLU A 54 -5.39 4.74 -11.50
N LYS A 55 -4.76 3.94 -12.39
CA LYS A 55 -3.61 4.31 -13.23
C LYS A 55 -2.45 4.87 -12.42
N LEU A 56 -2.19 4.26 -11.26
CA LEU A 56 -1.05 4.59 -10.43
C LEU A 56 0.20 3.98 -11.05
N ASN A 57 1.19 4.81 -11.40
CA ASN A 57 2.48 4.33 -11.89
C ASN A 57 3.34 3.88 -10.71
N VAL A 58 3.03 2.72 -10.12
CA VAL A 58 3.72 2.15 -8.96
C VAL A 58 4.41 0.86 -9.39
N ASP A 59 5.69 0.73 -9.05
CA ASP A 59 6.42 -0.53 -9.24
C ASP A 59 6.29 -1.39 -7.97
N ILE A 60 5.54 -2.49 -8.06
CA ILE A 60 5.19 -3.33 -6.91
C ILE A 60 6.02 -4.60 -6.93
N ASP A 61 6.76 -4.81 -5.84
CA ASP A 61 7.42 -6.07 -5.51
C ASP A 61 6.73 -6.73 -4.32
N TYR A 62 6.91 -8.04 -4.22
CA TYR A 62 6.48 -8.85 -3.07
C TYR A 62 7.67 -9.61 -2.48
N ALA A 63 7.68 -9.71 -1.14
CA ALA A 63 8.62 -10.56 -0.41
C ALA A 63 7.95 -11.26 0.78
N ALA A 64 8.28 -12.54 0.95
CA ALA A 64 8.11 -13.21 2.23
C ALA A 64 9.25 -12.83 3.18
N LEU A 65 9.04 -12.96 4.50
CA LEU A 65 10.04 -12.64 5.51
C LEU A 65 11.43 -13.26 5.28
N PRO A 66 11.57 -14.55 4.90
CA PRO A 66 12.88 -15.16 4.65
C PRO A 66 13.65 -14.51 3.50
N SER A 67 12.94 -13.97 2.51
CA SER A 67 13.52 -13.34 1.31
C SER A 67 13.65 -11.82 1.44
N LEU A 68 13.23 -11.25 2.57
CA LEU A 68 13.20 -9.80 2.77
C LEU A 68 14.59 -9.18 2.73
N GLU A 69 15.58 -9.78 3.42
CA GLU A 69 16.97 -9.27 3.40
C GLU A 69 17.55 -9.26 1.98
N GLU A 70 17.33 -10.33 1.22
CA GLU A 70 17.78 -10.42 -0.17
C GLU A 70 17.18 -9.30 -1.02
N LYS A 71 15.86 -9.08 -0.93
CA LYS A 71 15.15 -8.05 -1.71
C LYS A 71 15.61 -6.64 -1.33
N LEU A 72 15.74 -6.34 -0.03
CA LEU A 72 16.22 -5.05 0.46
C LEU A 72 17.69 -4.80 0.11
N SER A 73 18.50 -5.84 -0.06
CA SER A 73 19.91 -5.69 -0.47
C SER A 73 20.09 -5.39 -1.96
N LYS A 74 19.09 -5.75 -2.80
CA LYS A 74 19.16 -5.65 -4.26
C LYS A 74 18.55 -4.36 -4.82
N LYS A 75 17.59 -3.77 -4.11
CA LYS A 75 16.80 -2.64 -4.59
C LYS A 75 16.38 -1.79 -3.40
N GLU A 76 16.53 -0.47 -3.54
CA GLU A 76 15.93 0.48 -2.62
C GLU A 76 14.47 0.68 -2.98
N TYR A 77 13.62 0.64 -1.95
CA TYR A 77 12.19 0.89 -2.08
C TYR A 77 11.85 2.22 -1.43
N ASP A 78 10.86 2.92 -1.98
CA ASP A 78 10.34 4.15 -1.38
C ASP A 78 9.35 3.85 -0.26
N ILE A 79 8.59 2.76 -0.39
CA ILE A 79 7.58 2.34 0.58
C ILE A 79 7.71 0.83 0.88
N LEU A 80 7.77 0.48 2.15
CA LEU A 80 7.57 -0.89 2.66
C LEU A 80 6.18 -1.00 3.28
N LEU A 81 5.37 -1.94 2.80
CA LEU A 81 4.02 -2.19 3.29
C LEU A 81 3.94 -3.56 3.97
N PHE A 82 3.70 -3.56 5.28
CA PHE A 82 3.66 -4.77 6.11
C PHE A 82 2.22 -5.19 6.39
N THR A 83 1.90 -6.47 6.18
CA THR A 83 0.62 -7.03 6.64
C THR A 83 0.62 -7.22 8.16
N PRO A 84 -0.54 -7.26 8.82
CA PRO A 84 -0.61 -7.35 10.28
C PRO A 84 0.09 -8.61 10.85
N GLN A 85 0.07 -9.70 10.08
CA GLN A 85 0.64 -11.00 10.50
C GLN A 85 2.15 -10.92 10.79
N VAL A 86 2.88 -10.07 10.06
CA VAL A 86 4.34 -9.96 10.21
C VAL A 86 4.75 -9.13 11.43
N HIS A 87 3.80 -8.53 12.16
CA HIS A 87 4.05 -7.73 13.35
C HIS A 87 4.76 -8.51 14.46
N ARG A 88 4.58 -9.82 14.51
CA ARG A 88 5.30 -10.72 15.43
C ARG A 88 6.82 -10.69 15.21
N TYR A 89 7.27 -10.34 13.99
CA TYR A 89 8.67 -10.29 13.59
C TYR A 89 9.25 -8.88 13.59
N LYS A 90 8.57 -7.93 14.25
CA LYS A 90 8.96 -6.52 14.33
C LYS A 90 10.42 -6.27 14.65
N GLU A 91 11.00 -7.02 15.59
CA GLU A 91 12.40 -6.81 15.99
C GLU A 91 13.37 -7.17 14.84
N THR A 92 13.15 -8.31 14.20
CA THR A 92 13.94 -8.76 13.04
C THR A 92 13.78 -7.80 11.87
N ILE A 93 12.54 -7.43 11.55
CA ILE A 93 12.23 -6.47 10.49
C ILE A 93 12.88 -5.12 10.78
N GLY A 94 12.79 -4.63 12.02
CA GLY A 94 13.38 -3.36 12.44
C GLY A 94 14.90 -3.33 12.23
N LYS A 95 15.62 -4.41 12.55
CA LYS A 95 17.06 -4.54 12.28
C LYS A 95 17.36 -4.49 10.77
N LEU A 96 16.55 -5.15 9.94
CA LEU A 96 16.72 -5.13 8.49
C LEU A 96 16.47 -3.73 7.89
N ILE A 97 15.42 -3.04 8.35
CA ILE A 97 15.11 -1.67 7.91
C ILE A 97 16.24 -0.72 8.28
N GLN A 98 16.75 -0.81 9.52
CA GLN A 98 17.88 0.02 9.94
C GLN A 98 19.16 -0.26 9.14
N LYS A 99 19.33 -1.48 8.62
CA LYS A 99 20.51 -1.87 7.85
C LYS A 99 20.41 -1.46 6.38
N TYR A 100 19.25 -1.64 5.74
CA TYR A 100 19.09 -1.54 4.28
C TYR A 100 18.11 -0.47 3.81
N ALA A 101 17.20 0.02 4.66
CA ALA A 101 16.04 0.83 4.25
C ALA A 101 15.86 2.06 5.16
N LYS A 102 16.96 2.74 5.54
CA LYS A 102 16.95 3.86 6.49
C LYS A 102 16.12 5.06 6.05
N HIS A 103 15.97 5.25 4.74
CA HIS A 103 15.24 6.38 4.15
C HIS A 103 13.87 6.00 3.60
N THR A 104 13.48 4.73 3.77
CA THR A 104 12.23 4.19 3.22
C THR A 104 11.06 4.44 4.15
N GLN A 105 9.90 4.79 3.58
CA GLN A 105 8.66 4.94 4.32
C GLN A 105 8.13 3.56 4.72
N VAL A 106 7.85 3.35 6.00
CA VAL A 106 7.32 2.09 6.52
C VAL A 106 5.85 2.27 6.88
N LYS A 107 4.97 1.50 6.23
CA LYS A 107 3.54 1.45 6.50
C LYS A 107 3.12 0.06 6.95
N THR A 108 2.21 -0.01 7.91
CA THR A 108 1.61 -1.27 8.38
C THR A 108 0.13 -1.23 8.09
N ILE A 109 -0.38 -2.27 7.44
CA ILE A 109 -1.81 -2.43 7.19
C ILE A 109 -2.51 -2.79 8.50
N SER A 110 -3.68 -2.21 8.75
CA SER A 110 -4.51 -2.56 9.90
C SER A 110 -5.09 -3.97 9.78
N ASP A 111 -5.33 -4.66 10.90
CA ASP A 111 -6.00 -5.97 10.89
C ASP A 111 -7.34 -5.92 10.16
N GLN A 112 -8.09 -4.82 10.37
CA GLN A 112 -9.40 -4.60 9.76
C GLN A 112 -9.29 -4.47 8.24
N ASP A 113 -8.37 -3.64 7.73
CA ASP A 113 -8.24 -3.45 6.28
C ASP A 113 -7.73 -4.70 5.58
N PHE A 114 -6.84 -5.46 6.23
CA PHE A 114 -6.38 -6.73 5.68
C PHE A 114 -7.50 -7.78 5.67
N GLN A 115 -8.27 -7.89 6.75
CA GLN A 115 -9.38 -8.84 6.87
C GLN A 115 -10.48 -8.57 5.85
N TYR A 116 -10.85 -7.30 5.65
CA TYR A 116 -11.88 -6.90 4.70
C TYR A 116 -11.34 -6.63 3.28
N MET A 117 -10.03 -6.81 3.06
CA MET A 117 -9.34 -6.50 1.81
C MET A 117 -9.66 -5.09 1.29
N ASN A 118 -9.63 -4.12 2.18
CA ASN A 118 -9.96 -2.73 1.91
C ASN A 118 -8.78 -1.99 1.25
N VAL A 119 -8.41 -2.47 0.07
CA VAL A 119 -7.28 -1.96 -0.73
C VAL A 119 -7.35 -0.46 -0.98
N PRO A 120 -8.52 0.13 -1.33
CA PRO A 120 -8.60 1.58 -1.51
C PRO A 120 -8.16 2.31 -0.25
N HIS A 121 -8.64 1.91 0.93
CA HIS A 121 -8.24 2.55 2.18
C HIS A 121 -6.73 2.47 2.41
N ILE A 122 -6.12 1.31 2.17
CA ILE A 122 -4.67 1.08 2.32
C ILE A 122 -3.83 1.96 1.40
N LEU A 123 -4.31 2.22 0.18
CA LEU A 123 -3.61 3.08 -0.78
C LEU A 123 -3.81 4.58 -0.49
N HIS A 124 -4.86 4.94 0.25
CA HIS A 124 -5.26 6.33 0.49
C HIS A 124 -4.95 6.85 1.91
N GLU A 125 -4.49 6.00 2.83
CA GLU A 125 -4.07 6.32 4.21
C GLU A 125 -2.54 6.39 4.33
#